data_AF-A0A7C1V229-F1
#
_entry.id   AF-A0A7C1V229-F1
#
_cell.length_a   1.000
_cell.length_b   1.000
_cell.length_c   1.000
_cell.angle_alpha   90.00
_cell.angle_beta   90.00
_cell.angle_gamma   90.00
#
_symmetry.space_group_name_H-M   'P 1'
#
loop_
_entity.id
_entity.type
_entity.pdbx_description
1 polymer ?
#
loop_
_entity_poly.entity_id
_entity_poly.type
_entity_poly.pdbx_seq_one_letter_code
_entity_poly.pdbx_strand_id
1 'polypeptide(L)'
;MSRREPFFAGLVYNEEGRPAQATEVGGEPFYAIPDGDFLRHVEAIEIDRQVVARLKERLLAMKDVVVEGVMQMIGSNDPFTRAAIEMNLENMDRILELEPETVNVEDLRLWLWMIGFKVVVNVHGEVVRVELPGLE
;
A
#
# COMPACT_ATOMS: atom_id res chain seq x y z
N MET A 1 17.31 9.88 5.92
CA MET A 1 17.66 8.50 6.32
C MET A 1 16.85 7.58 5.42
N SER A 2 17.50 6.74 4.58
CA SER A 2 16.76 5.81 3.69
C SER A 2 15.87 4.89 4.53
N ARG A 3 14.65 4.66 4.04
CA ARG A 3 13.66 3.80 4.68
C ARG A 3 14.25 2.38 4.75
N ARG A 4 14.45 1.86 5.97
CA ARG A 4 15.10 0.56 6.20
C ARG A 4 14.31 -0.63 5.64
N GLU A 5 13.01 -0.48 5.42
CA GLU A 5 12.15 -1.53 4.90
C GLU A 5 11.16 -1.00 3.84
N PRO A 6 10.79 -1.81 2.84
CA PRO A 6 9.68 -1.50 1.92
C PRO A 6 8.37 -1.20 2.65
N PHE A 7 7.52 -0.32 2.11
CA PHE A 7 6.28 0.10 2.77
C PHE A 7 5.31 -1.08 2.98
N PHE A 8 5.17 -1.94 1.97
CA PHE A 8 4.28 -3.12 2.02
C PHE A 8 5.04 -4.42 2.27
N ALA A 9 6.15 -4.42 3.02
CA ALA A 9 6.91 -5.65 3.28
C ALA A 9 6.00 -6.76 3.88
N GLY A 10 6.17 -8.01 3.44
CA GLY A 10 5.33 -9.13 3.88
C GLY A 10 3.89 -9.14 3.33
N LEU A 11 3.51 -8.14 2.55
CA LEU A 11 2.19 -8.05 1.89
C LEU A 11 2.27 -8.22 0.37
N VAL A 12 3.47 -8.32 -0.19
CA VAL A 12 3.73 -8.48 -1.62
C VAL A 12 4.04 -9.93 -1.95
N TYR A 13 3.41 -10.45 -3.01
CA TYR A 13 3.50 -11.83 -3.46
C TYR A 13 3.65 -11.86 -4.98
N ASN A 14 4.31 -12.89 -5.50
CA ASN A 14 4.34 -13.14 -6.94
C ASN A 14 3.01 -13.78 -7.42
N GLU A 15 2.86 -13.95 -8.72
CA GLU A 15 1.66 -14.53 -9.35
C GLU A 15 1.36 -15.98 -8.92
N GLU A 16 2.37 -16.73 -8.47
CA GLU A 16 2.22 -18.08 -7.92
C GLU A 16 1.87 -18.08 -6.43
N GLY A 17 1.70 -16.91 -5.82
CA GLY A 17 1.39 -16.74 -4.41
C GLY A 17 2.59 -16.92 -3.47
N ARG A 18 3.82 -16.93 -3.99
CA ARG A 18 5.05 -16.95 -3.18
C ARG A 18 5.34 -15.53 -2.67
N PRO A 19 5.65 -15.33 -1.38
CA PRO A 19 5.92 -14.00 -0.84
C PRO A 19 7.22 -13.42 -1.42
N ALA A 20 7.19 -12.14 -1.78
CA ALA A 20 8.39 -11.38 -2.11
C ALA A 20 9.12 -11.01 -0.81
N GLN A 21 10.43 -11.27 -0.75
CA GLN A 21 11.22 -10.94 0.44
C GLN A 21 11.63 -9.48 0.40
N ALA A 22 11.51 -8.78 1.52
CA ALA A 22 12.10 -7.45 1.67
C ALA A 22 13.60 -7.58 1.91
N THR A 23 14.41 -6.85 1.16
CA THR A 23 15.87 -6.85 1.31
C THR A 23 16.42 -5.44 1.09
N GLU A 24 17.65 -5.20 1.53
CA GLU A 24 18.38 -3.96 1.28
C GLU A 24 19.54 -4.25 0.32
N VAL A 25 19.70 -3.43 -0.71
CA VAL A 25 20.85 -3.50 -1.64
C VAL A 25 21.46 -2.11 -1.74
N GLY A 26 22.69 -1.96 -1.25
CA GLY A 26 23.41 -0.69 -1.32
C GLY A 26 22.79 0.45 -0.49
N GLY A 27 22.01 0.13 0.55
CA GLY A 27 21.31 1.11 1.39
C GLY A 27 19.90 1.46 0.91
N GLU A 28 19.47 0.91 -0.22
CA GLU A 28 18.12 1.13 -0.76
C GLU A 28 17.25 -0.13 -0.57
N PRO A 29 15.94 0.02 -0.29
CA PRO A 29 15.02 -1.09 -0.09
C PRO A 29 14.56 -1.71 -1.42
N PHE A 30 14.53 -3.04 -1.47
CA PHE A 30 14.10 -3.85 -2.62
C PHE A 30 13.11 -4.94 -2.21
N TYR A 31 12.29 -5.35 -3.18
CA TYR A 31 11.57 -6.62 -3.15
C TYR A 31 12.33 -7.66 -3.97
N ALA A 32 12.70 -8.77 -3.34
CA ALA A 32 13.21 -9.96 -3.99
C ALA A 32 12.03 -10.89 -4.33
N ILE A 33 11.59 -10.82 -5.59
CA ILE A 33 10.45 -11.56 -6.13
C ILE A 33 10.92 -12.94 -6.61
N PRO A 34 10.34 -14.05 -6.11
CA PRO A 34 10.66 -15.39 -6.59
C PRO A 34 10.24 -15.62 -8.05
N ASP A 35 11.18 -16.03 -8.90
CA ASP A 35 10.97 -16.38 -10.30
C ASP A 35 11.69 -17.72 -10.61
N GLY A 36 10.96 -18.84 -10.48
CA GLY A 36 11.57 -20.17 -10.50
C GLY A 36 12.61 -20.33 -9.38
N ASP A 37 13.85 -20.60 -9.78
CA ASP A 37 15.02 -20.72 -8.90
C ASP A 37 15.77 -19.39 -8.67
N PHE A 38 15.29 -18.29 -9.27
CA PHE A 38 15.90 -16.97 -9.16
C PHE A 38 15.11 -16.03 -8.23
N LEU A 39 15.80 -15.00 -7.75
CA LEU A 39 15.23 -13.89 -7.00
C LEU A 39 15.46 -12.59 -7.78
N ARG A 40 14.39 -12.04 -8.34
CA ARG A 40 14.44 -10.78 -9.07
C ARG A 40 14.27 -9.62 -8.10
N HIS A 41 15.30 -8.78 -8.01
CA HIS A 41 15.29 -7.62 -7.15
C HIS A 41 14.70 -6.44 -7.90
N VAL A 42 13.63 -5.87 -7.35
CA VAL A 42 12.96 -4.67 -7.87
C VAL A 42 12.96 -3.62 -6.77
N GLU A 43 13.22 -2.36 -7.12
CA GLU A 43 13.22 -1.27 -6.15
C GLU A 43 11.85 -1.18 -5.45
N ALA A 44 11.87 -1.11 -4.11
CA ALA A 44 10.63 -1.13 -3.34
C ALA A 44 9.71 0.04 -3.70
N ILE A 45 10.30 1.20 -3.97
CA ILE A 45 9.56 2.42 -4.29
C ILE A 45 8.73 2.30 -5.57
N GLU A 46 9.18 1.50 -6.55
CA GLU A 46 8.45 1.28 -7.80
C GLU A 46 7.17 0.48 -7.56
N ILE A 47 7.25 -0.55 -6.71
CA ILE A 47 6.09 -1.37 -6.34
C ILE A 47 5.18 -0.59 -5.40
N ASP A 48 5.72 0.04 -4.35
CA ASP A 48 4.96 0.79 -3.35
C ASP A 48 4.10 1.88 -4.01
N ARG A 49 4.65 2.63 -4.98
CA ARG A 49 3.91 3.65 -5.74
C ARG A 49 2.76 3.05 -6.53
N GLN A 50 2.99 1.94 -7.23
CA GLN A 50 1.94 1.28 -8.00
C GLN A 50 0.81 0.78 -7.09
N VAL A 51 1.14 0.24 -5.91
CA VAL A 51 0.14 -0.22 -4.92
C VAL A 51 -0.71 0.94 -4.43
N VAL A 52 -0.10 2.05 -4.02
CA VAL A 52 -0.83 3.23 -3.54
C VAL A 52 -1.69 3.83 -4.64
N ALA A 53 -1.18 3.93 -5.87
CA ALA A 53 -1.96 4.41 -7.01
C ALA A 53 -3.20 3.53 -7.26
N ARG A 54 -3.05 2.20 -7.21
CA ARG A 54 -4.17 1.27 -7.41
C ARG A 54 -5.19 1.32 -6.29
N LEU A 55 -4.74 1.49 -5.04
CA LEU A 55 -5.62 1.70 -3.90
C LEU A 55 -6.39 3.01 -4.04
N LYS A 56 -5.71 4.08 -4.42
CA LYS A 56 -6.32 5.40 -4.66
C LYS A 56 -7.42 5.30 -5.71
N GLU A 57 -7.15 4.66 -6.83
CA GLU A 57 -8.15 4.45 -7.89
C GLU A 57 -9.40 3.73 -7.37
N ARG A 58 -9.24 2.65 -6.60
CA ARG A 58 -10.36 1.90 -6.02
C ARG A 58 -11.15 2.73 -5.02
N LEU A 59 -10.47 3.43 -4.11
CA LEU A 59 -11.13 4.28 -3.10
C LEU A 59 -11.85 5.46 -3.74
N LEU A 60 -11.27 6.07 -4.78
CA LEU A 60 -11.91 7.16 -5.53
C LEU A 60 -13.11 6.67 -6.35
N ALA A 61 -13.08 5.45 -6.89
CA ALA A 61 -14.24 4.86 -7.56
C ALA A 61 -15.44 4.69 -6.60
N MET A 62 -15.17 4.52 -5.30
CA MET A 62 -16.16 4.39 -4.23
C MET A 62 -16.16 5.61 -3.30
N LYS A 63 -15.73 6.79 -3.79
CA LYS A 63 -15.44 7.98 -2.98
C LYS A 63 -16.56 8.30 -1.99
N ASP A 64 -17.80 8.37 -2.45
CA ASP A 64 -18.94 8.71 -1.59
C ASP A 64 -19.13 7.70 -0.45
N VAL A 65 -19.07 6.40 -0.74
CA VAL A 65 -19.24 5.34 0.27
C VAL A 65 -18.10 5.35 1.28
N VAL A 66 -16.86 5.52 0.81
CA VAL A 66 -15.67 5.57 1.66
C VAL A 66 -15.72 6.79 2.57
N VAL A 67 -16.02 7.97 2.03
CA VAL A 67 -16.10 9.22 2.77
C VAL A 67 -17.19 9.15 3.85
N GLU A 68 -18.39 8.69 3.51
CA GLU A 68 -19.48 8.51 4.47
C GLU A 68 -19.12 7.49 5.56
N GLY A 69 -18.46 6.38 5.20
CA GLY A 69 -17.98 5.39 6.17
C GLY A 69 -16.97 5.96 7.16
N VAL A 70 -16.01 6.76 6.68
CA VAL A 70 -15.01 7.43 7.52
C VAL A 70 -15.69 8.48 8.42
N MET A 71 -16.64 9.25 7.88
CA MET A 71 -17.41 10.24 8.66
C MET A 71 -18.19 9.58 9.80
N GLN A 72 -18.83 8.43 9.54
CA GLN A 72 -19.51 7.63 10.57
C GLN A 72 -18.56 7.12 11.65
N MET A 73 -17.36 6.67 11.28
CA MET A 73 -16.35 6.21 12.25
C MET A 73 -15.84 7.34 13.15
N ILE A 74 -15.64 8.54 12.60
CA ILE A 74 -15.19 9.72 13.34
C ILE A 74 -16.35 10.35 14.16
N GLY A 75 -17.60 10.01 13.81
CA GLY A 75 -18.79 10.59 14.42
C GLY A 75 -19.03 12.05 14.00
N SER A 76 -18.47 12.48 12.87
CA SER A 76 -18.63 13.84 12.35
C SER A 76 -19.42 13.86 11.05
N ASN A 77 -20.37 14.80 10.94
CA ASN A 77 -21.24 14.97 9.77
C ASN A 77 -21.13 16.37 9.13
N ASP A 78 -20.02 17.07 9.34
CA ASP A 78 -19.84 18.43 8.83
C ASP A 78 -19.19 18.47 7.43
N PRO A 79 -19.55 19.46 6.58
CA PRO A 79 -18.99 19.59 5.23
C PRO A 79 -17.47 19.82 5.19
N PHE A 80 -16.86 20.35 6.26
CA PHE A 80 -15.42 20.60 6.28
C PHE A 80 -14.63 19.31 6.53
N THR A 81 -15.11 18.44 7.42
CA THR A 81 -14.55 17.10 7.62
C THR A 81 -14.67 16.26 6.35
N ARG A 82 -15.83 16.32 5.68
CA ARG A 82 -15.99 15.69 4.37
C ARG A 82 -14.93 16.16 3.38
N ALA A 83 -14.80 17.46 3.17
CA ALA A 83 -13.81 18.03 2.25
C ALA A 83 -12.36 17.65 2.64
N ALA A 84 -12.06 17.59 3.94
CA ALA A 84 -10.76 17.15 4.42
C ALA A 84 -10.50 15.67 4.09
N ILE A 85 -11.47 14.77 4.29
CA ILE A 85 -11.33 13.35 3.95
C ILE A 85 -11.13 13.19 2.43
N GLU A 86 -11.94 13.87 1.63
CA GLU A 86 -11.81 13.86 0.17
C GLU A 86 -10.43 14.33 -0.30
N MET A 87 -9.92 15.43 0.28
CA MET A 87 -8.59 15.93 -0.04
C MET A 87 -7.49 14.93 0.36
N ASN A 88 -7.63 14.25 1.50
CA ASN A 88 -6.68 13.23 1.92
C ASN A 88 -6.68 12.02 0.97
N LEU A 89 -7.85 11.56 0.52
CA LEU A 89 -7.96 10.50 -0.49
C LEU A 89 -7.29 10.90 -1.81
N GLU A 90 -7.50 12.13 -2.26
CA GLU A 90 -6.91 12.66 -3.50
C GLU A 90 -5.39 12.84 -3.40
N ASN A 91 -4.83 12.99 -2.20
CA ASN A 91 -3.40 13.19 -1.96
C ASN A 91 -2.73 11.98 -1.30
N MET A 92 -3.37 10.80 -1.33
CA MET A 92 -2.91 9.60 -0.64
C MET A 92 -1.51 9.15 -1.06
N ASP A 93 -1.08 9.45 -2.30
CA ASP A 93 0.27 9.13 -2.81
C ASP A 93 1.40 9.72 -1.96
N ARG A 94 1.13 10.83 -1.25
CA ARG A 94 2.10 11.47 -0.34
C ARG A 94 2.44 10.61 0.86
N ILE A 95 1.66 9.57 1.18
CA ILE A 95 1.93 8.66 2.31
C ILE A 95 3.32 8.00 2.20
N LEU A 96 3.82 7.84 0.97
CA LEU A 96 5.15 7.27 0.74
C LEU A 96 6.28 8.26 1.05
N GLU A 97 6.01 9.56 1.00
CA GLU A 97 6.94 10.65 1.28
C GLU A 97 6.96 11.04 2.77
N LEU A 98 5.94 10.61 3.53
CA LEU A 98 5.85 10.89 4.96
C LEU A 98 6.98 10.22 5.73
N GLU A 99 7.59 10.99 6.63
CA GLU A 99 8.63 10.49 7.50
C GLU A 99 8.05 9.48 8.50
N PRO A 100 8.79 8.42 8.86
CA PRO A 100 8.33 7.36 9.77
C PRO A 100 7.89 7.89 11.15
N GLU A 101 8.29 9.10 11.52
CA GLU A 101 7.91 9.75 12.78
C GLU A 101 6.49 10.33 12.75
N THR A 102 5.92 10.52 11.54
CA THR A 102 4.57 11.04 11.34
C THR A 102 3.52 9.94 11.14
N VAL A 103 3.93 8.76 10.67
CA VAL A 103 3.04 7.61 10.44
C VAL A 103 3.73 6.34 10.91
N ASN A 104 3.09 5.61 11.83
CA ASN A 104 3.54 4.26 12.18
C ASN A 104 3.20 3.28 11.06
N VAL A 105 4.11 3.16 10.09
CA VAL A 105 3.99 2.27 8.93
C VAL A 105 3.88 0.80 9.38
N GLU A 106 4.49 0.42 10.50
CA GLU A 106 4.42 -0.95 11.02
C GLU A 106 3.01 -1.31 11.49
N ASP A 107 2.35 -0.42 12.23
CA ASP A 107 0.96 -0.61 12.68
C ASP A 107 0.01 -0.70 11.49
N LEU A 108 0.19 0.19 10.49
CA LEU A 108 -0.60 0.17 9.26
C LEU A 108 -0.41 -1.17 8.52
N ARG A 109 0.83 -1.62 8.37
CA ARG A 109 1.19 -2.89 7.73
C ARG A 109 0.58 -4.08 8.47
N LEU A 110 0.64 -4.09 9.80
CA LEU A 110 0.04 -5.13 10.63
C LEU A 110 -1.48 -5.17 10.46
N TRP A 111 -2.12 -4.00 10.48
CA TRP A 111 -3.55 -3.89 10.24
C TRP A 111 -3.94 -4.38 8.84
N LEU A 112 -3.20 -3.97 7.80
CA LEU A 112 -3.39 -4.46 6.43
C LEU A 112 -3.26 -5.99 6.36
N TRP A 113 -2.24 -6.56 7.02
CA TRP A 113 -2.08 -8.01 7.10
C TRP A 113 -3.28 -8.70 7.74
N MET A 114 -3.79 -8.18 8.88
CA MET A 114 -4.93 -8.76 9.60
C MET A 114 -6.23 -8.73 8.80
N ILE A 115 -6.47 -7.67 8.01
CA ILE A 115 -7.66 -7.60 7.16
C ILE A 115 -7.52 -8.44 5.88
N GLY A 116 -6.38 -9.12 5.69
CA GLY A 116 -6.12 -9.98 4.53
C GLY A 116 -5.70 -9.22 3.27
N PHE A 117 -5.15 -8.00 3.43
CA PHE A 117 -4.61 -7.24 2.31
C PHE A 117 -3.46 -7.98 1.64
N LYS A 118 -3.48 -8.02 0.31
CA LYS A 118 -2.45 -8.70 -0.48
C LYS A 118 -2.17 -7.97 -1.78
N VAL A 119 -0.90 -7.87 -2.13
CA VAL A 119 -0.45 -7.33 -3.42
C VAL A 119 0.16 -8.47 -4.22
N VAL A 120 -0.29 -8.63 -5.46
CA VAL A 120 0.25 -9.59 -6.42
C VAL A 120 1.01 -8.82 -7.50
N VAL A 121 2.29 -9.15 -7.67
CA VAL A 121 3.19 -8.56 -8.67
C VAL A 121 3.69 -9.62 -9.65
N ASN A 122 3.98 -9.21 -10.88
CA ASN A 122 4.71 -10.07 -11.81
C ASN A 122 6.22 -10.02 -11.52
N VAL A 123 6.99 -10.82 -12.26
CA VAL A 123 8.45 -10.91 -12.12
C VAL A 123 9.17 -9.58 -12.40
N HIS A 124 8.55 -8.65 -13.13
CA HIS A 124 9.10 -7.32 -13.40
C HIS A 124 8.78 -6.30 -12.30
N GLY A 125 7.99 -6.67 -11.28
CA GLY A 125 7.53 -5.77 -10.24
C GLY A 125 6.32 -4.91 -10.65
N GLU A 126 5.62 -5.29 -11.71
CA GLU A 126 4.36 -4.64 -12.08
C GLU A 126 3.23 -5.19 -11.21
N VAL A 127 2.43 -4.32 -10.60
CA VAL A 127 1.31 -4.71 -9.75
C VAL A 127 0.16 -5.22 -10.61
N VAL A 128 -0.04 -6.54 -10.60
CA VAL A 128 -1.09 -7.24 -11.34
C VAL A 128 -2.43 -7.12 -10.61
N ARG A 129 -2.41 -7.28 -9.28
CA ARG A 129 -3.63 -7.25 -8.46
C ARG A 129 -3.35 -6.71 -7.07
N VAL A 130 -4.29 -5.91 -6.58
CA VAL A 130 -4.38 -5.53 -5.16
C VAL A 130 -5.67 -6.11 -4.62
N GLU A 131 -5.56 -6.93 -3.58
CA GLU A 131 -6.67 -7.58 -2.89
C GLU A 131 -6.86 -6.89 -1.55
N LEU A 132 -8.05 -6.31 -1.35
CA LEU A 132 -8.45 -5.66 -0.11
C LEU A 132 -9.81 -6.22 0.30
N PRO A 133 -9.84 -7.19 1.22
CA PRO A 133 -11.09 -7.83 1.63
C PRO A 133 -12.08 -6.82 2.22
N GLY A 134 -13.35 -6.89 1.82
CA GLY A 134 -14.41 -6.00 2.28
C GLY A 134 -14.71 -4.78 1.39
N LEU A 135 -13.97 -4.60 0.28
CA LEU A 135 -14.24 -3.58 -0.75
C LEU A 135 -14.48 -4.24 -2.13
N GLU A 136 -15.42 -5.18 -2.18
CA GLU A 136 -15.92 -5.79 -3.43
C GLU A 136 -17.05 -4.98 -4.06
#